data_AF-G0NWD8-F1
#
_entry.id   AF-G0NWD8-F1
#
_cell.length_a   1.000
_cell.length_b   1.000
_cell.length_c   1.000
_cell.angle_alpha   90.00
_cell.angle_beta   90.00
_cell.angle_gamma   90.00
#
_symmetry.space_group_name_H-M   'P 1'
#
loop_
_entity.id
_entity.type
_entity.pdbx_description
1 polymer ?
#
loop_
_entity_poly.entity_id
_entity_poly.type
_entity_poly.pdbx_seq_one_letter_code
_entity_poly.pdbx_strand_id
1 'polypeptide(L)'
;MCGIWECLFGRRKEPEVSYEPPHYDNPVLTQPTYQSFGREPTRGGLTAPRDFQEQLRKRVQTARQQQTHVDDYDSSSPDGTIPTPVPTGYEEPHVNLELERQQQEFEENLNRTKRLNQENEKRQRVEKMENDRRADLEFQEARDRQKREHEESYRRMKEENEEFDRETERLLQERIAEWRAHQEMLFQCVLLKQHLDAQQKEWANWLGTVSDSISTAKSRYELFQKIFGSLDRNETSYQKIVNEELVALHKSTLSAYDMVHESWRTIKELSEKLPDRVFLKILMKDLSNISYVGELNNSFGALNNRDIPSTRQLSEQSKTARSEDFLILEEPLIYRKSSVGIVEIREETTF
;
A
#
# COMPACT_ATOMS: atom_id res chain seq x y z
N MET A 1 1.71 -31.84 -11.35
CA MET A 1 3.01 -31.67 -10.68
C MET A 1 3.95 -30.66 -11.37
N CYS A 2 3.65 -30.13 -12.58
CA CYS A 2 4.62 -29.33 -13.35
C CYS A 2 4.53 -27.79 -13.26
N GLY A 3 3.42 -27.20 -12.75
CA GLY A 3 3.20 -25.75 -12.89
C GLY A 3 4.03 -24.82 -11.98
N ILE A 4 4.69 -25.35 -10.95
CA ILE A 4 5.21 -24.51 -9.84
C ILE A 4 6.74 -24.28 -9.90
N TRP A 5 7.47 -25.11 -10.65
CA TRP A 5 8.91 -24.93 -10.85
C TRP A 5 9.26 -23.88 -11.92
N GLU A 6 8.27 -23.35 -12.64
CA GLU A 6 8.44 -22.17 -13.50
C GLU A 6 8.89 -20.95 -12.70
N CYS A 7 8.43 -20.82 -11.45
CA CYS A 7 8.69 -19.64 -10.63
C CYS A 7 10.07 -19.62 -9.96
N LEU A 8 10.71 -20.78 -9.71
CA LEU A 8 12.04 -20.79 -9.09
C LEU A 8 13.22 -20.87 -10.07
N PHE A 9 13.01 -21.42 -11.26
CA PHE A 9 14.13 -21.75 -12.17
C PHE A 9 13.89 -21.33 -13.62
N GLY A 10 12.77 -20.67 -13.94
CA GLY A 10 12.58 -20.04 -15.24
C GLY A 10 13.34 -18.71 -15.29
N ARG A 11 14.39 -18.60 -16.12
CA ARG A 11 14.72 -17.28 -16.67
C ARG A 11 13.54 -16.89 -17.55
N ARG A 12 12.60 -16.08 -17.02
CA ARG A 12 11.81 -15.25 -17.93
C ARG A 12 12.81 -14.37 -18.65
N LYS A 13 12.92 -14.51 -19.97
CA LYS A 13 13.36 -13.40 -20.82
C LYS A 13 12.28 -12.34 -20.64
N GLU A 14 12.46 -11.43 -19.69
CA GLU A 14 11.65 -10.23 -19.64
C GLU A 14 11.92 -9.45 -20.93
N PRO A 15 10.89 -9.02 -21.67
CA PRO A 15 11.09 -7.99 -22.67
C PRO A 15 11.59 -6.73 -21.93
N GLU A 16 12.71 -6.17 -22.38
CA GLU A 16 13.14 -4.81 -21.97
C GLU A 16 12.04 -3.83 -22.35
N VAL A 17 11.11 -3.60 -21.43
CA VAL A 17 10.24 -2.44 -21.46
C VAL A 17 10.90 -1.42 -20.54
N SER A 18 11.55 -0.44 -21.16
CA SER A 18 12.00 0.78 -20.51
C SER A 18 10.80 1.42 -19.81
N TYR A 19 10.75 1.29 -18.49
CA TYR A 19 9.81 2.00 -17.65
C TYR A 19 10.59 3.12 -16.97
N GLU A 20 10.43 4.35 -17.46
CA GLU A 20 10.83 5.53 -16.69
C GLU A 20 9.88 5.65 -15.49
N PRO A 21 10.39 5.59 -14.24
CA PRO A 21 9.55 5.79 -13.08
C PRO A 21 9.15 7.28 -13.01
N PRO A 22 7.87 7.60 -12.77
CA PRO A 22 7.48 8.98 -12.49
C PRO A 22 8.16 9.44 -11.19
N HIS A 23 8.75 10.63 -11.27
CA HIS A 23 9.33 11.35 -10.13
C HIS A 23 8.21 11.64 -9.12
N TYR A 24 8.20 10.92 -8.00
CA TYR A 24 7.37 11.27 -6.86
C TYR A 24 8.18 12.14 -5.92
N ASP A 25 7.79 13.41 -5.82
CA ASP A 25 8.14 14.24 -4.67
C ASP A 25 7.53 13.60 -3.42
N ASN A 26 8.34 13.53 -2.37
CA ASN A 26 8.14 12.71 -1.20
C ASN A 26 7.60 13.61 -0.06
N PRO A 27 6.30 13.60 0.29
CA PRO A 27 5.86 14.19 1.53
C PRO A 27 6.04 13.17 2.66
N VAL A 28 6.74 13.63 3.69
CA VAL A 28 7.02 12.97 4.96
C VAL A 28 5.82 12.16 5.47
N LEU A 29 6.04 10.86 5.67
CA LEU A 29 5.16 9.94 6.38
C LEU A 29 4.91 10.41 7.82
N THR A 30 3.70 10.87 8.12
CA THR A 30 3.13 10.81 9.46
C THR A 30 2.06 9.71 9.49
N GLN A 31 2.28 8.74 10.39
CA GLN A 31 1.42 7.57 10.58
C GLN A 31 0.00 7.97 11.02
N PRO A 32 -1.06 7.31 10.53
CA PRO A 32 -2.38 7.43 11.12
C PRO A 32 -2.52 6.48 12.31
N THR A 33 -2.70 7.04 13.50
CA THR A 33 -3.09 6.31 14.70
C THR A 33 -4.55 5.86 14.55
N TYR A 34 -4.78 4.57 14.44
CA TYR A 34 -6.12 3.98 14.55
C TYR A 34 -6.60 4.11 16.00
N GLN A 35 -7.64 4.91 16.25
CA GLN A 35 -8.42 4.85 17.48
C GLN A 35 -9.84 4.36 17.19
N SER A 36 -10.16 3.26 17.86
CA SER A 36 -11.43 2.55 17.89
C SER A 36 -12.59 3.41 18.37
N PHE A 37 -13.73 3.36 17.66
CA PHE A 37 -15.00 3.89 18.15
C PHE A 37 -15.69 2.88 19.07
N GLY A 38 -15.79 3.22 20.36
CA GLY A 38 -16.64 2.59 21.38
C GLY A 38 -16.98 3.61 22.47
N ARG A 39 -18.28 3.78 22.75
CA ARG A 39 -18.94 4.76 23.67
C ARG A 39 -18.35 4.74 25.09
N GLU A 40 -18.28 5.84 25.87
CA GLU A 40 -19.38 6.63 26.48
C GLU A 40 -18.87 8.00 27.04
N PRO A 41 -19.74 8.95 27.46
CA PRO A 41 -19.43 10.38 27.49
C PRO A 41 -18.75 10.83 28.79
N THR A 42 -17.66 11.58 28.67
CA THR A 42 -17.08 12.33 29.79
C THR A 42 -17.04 13.83 29.48
N ARG A 43 -17.89 14.53 30.25
CA ARG A 43 -17.88 15.94 30.62
C ARG A 43 -16.49 16.59 30.52
N GLY A 44 -16.27 17.46 29.53
CA GLY A 44 -15.04 18.25 29.36
C GLY A 44 -15.27 19.39 28.38
N GLY A 45 -14.98 20.62 28.80
CA GLY A 45 -15.50 21.85 28.20
C GLY A 45 -15.01 22.17 26.79
N LEU A 46 -15.95 22.62 25.95
CA LEU A 46 -15.67 23.30 24.69
C LEU A 46 -15.09 24.68 25.02
N THR A 47 -13.77 24.77 25.04
CA THR A 47 -13.08 26.05 24.90
C THR A 47 -13.11 26.40 23.41
N ALA A 48 -13.88 27.43 23.07
CA ALA A 48 -13.80 28.08 21.76
C ALA A 48 -12.35 28.53 21.51
N PRO A 49 -11.87 28.58 20.25
CA PRO A 49 -10.54 29.07 19.93
C PRO A 49 -10.36 30.46 20.56
N ARG A 50 -9.31 30.64 21.39
CA ARG A 50 -9.04 31.90 22.11
C ARG A 50 -9.08 33.14 21.21
N ASP A 51 -8.75 32.95 19.93
CA ASP A 51 -8.78 34.00 18.91
C ASP A 51 -10.18 34.56 18.61
N PHE A 52 -11.24 33.76 18.72
CA PHE A 52 -12.60 34.23 18.44
C PHE A 52 -13.16 35.07 19.59
N GLN A 53 -12.88 34.69 20.83
CA GLN A 53 -13.29 35.45 22.01
C GLN A 53 -12.54 36.79 22.12
N GLU A 54 -11.26 36.83 21.75
CA GLU A 54 -10.51 38.09 21.68
C GLU A 54 -10.98 39.00 20.54
N GLN A 55 -11.30 38.44 19.37
CA GLN A 55 -11.88 39.22 18.27
C GLN A 55 -13.24 39.82 18.65
N LEU A 56 -14.09 39.09 19.36
CA LEU A 56 -15.36 39.60 19.88
C LEU A 56 -15.16 40.69 20.94
N ARG A 57 -14.21 40.54 21.86
CA ARG A 57 -13.87 41.59 22.84
C ARG A 57 -13.38 42.87 22.18
N LYS A 58 -12.51 42.76 21.17
CA LYS A 58 -12.02 43.92 20.41
C LYS A 58 -13.16 44.63 19.69
N ARG A 59 -14.05 43.90 18.99
CA ARG A 59 -15.20 44.49 18.30
C ARG A 59 -16.19 45.19 19.23
N VAL A 60 -16.46 44.63 20.41
CA VAL A 60 -17.36 45.24 21.40
C VAL A 60 -16.75 46.50 22.02
N GLN A 61 -15.42 46.56 22.21
CA GLN A 61 -14.75 47.78 22.67
C GLN A 61 -14.73 48.88 21.61
N THR A 62 -14.53 48.54 20.33
CA THR A 62 -14.59 49.52 19.23
C THR A 62 -15.99 50.11 19.06
N ALA A 63 -17.04 49.30 19.23
CA ALA A 63 -18.42 49.77 19.19
C ALA A 63 -18.78 50.72 20.35
N ARG A 64 -18.24 50.47 21.56
CA ARG A 64 -18.46 51.37 22.72
C ARG A 64 -17.75 52.72 22.60
N GLN A 65 -16.58 52.77 21.96
CA GLN A 65 -15.85 54.03 21.75
C GLN A 65 -16.49 54.93 20.69
N GLN A 66 -17.29 54.37 19.77
CA GLN A 66 -18.03 55.16 18.77
C GLN A 66 -19.34 55.76 19.31
N GLN A 67 -19.79 55.37 20.51
CA GLN A 67 -21.05 55.84 21.11
C GLN A 67 -20.88 56.96 22.16
N THR A 68 -19.66 57.36 22.50
CA THR A 68 -19.40 58.39 23.53
C THR A 68 -19.00 59.76 22.96
N HIS A 69 -19.29 60.06 21.69
CA HIS A 69 -18.94 61.36 21.07
C HIS A 69 -20.14 62.03 20.38
N VAL A 70 -21.29 62.07 21.03
CA VAL A 70 -22.33 63.08 20.78
C VAL A 70 -23.07 63.26 22.10
N ASP A 71 -22.80 64.36 22.80
CA ASP A 71 -23.70 65.10 23.71
C ASP A 71 -22.85 65.94 24.67
N ASP A 72 -22.32 67.05 24.13
CA ASP A 72 -21.88 68.19 24.92
C ASP A 72 -22.12 69.43 24.05
N TYR A 73 -23.29 70.06 24.21
CA TYR A 73 -23.43 71.49 23.96
C TYR A 73 -24.24 72.14 25.07
N ASP A 74 -23.43 72.85 25.83
CA ASP A 74 -23.62 73.79 26.92
C ASP A 74 -24.68 74.88 26.67
N SER A 75 -25.42 75.17 27.75
CA SER A 75 -25.96 76.45 28.23
C SER A 75 -26.31 77.57 27.24
N SER A 76 -27.52 78.12 27.38
CA SER A 76 -27.71 79.46 28.00
C SER A 76 -29.16 79.94 27.89
N SER A 77 -29.80 80.09 29.05
CA SER A 77 -30.91 81.03 29.27
C SER A 77 -30.39 82.47 29.15
N PRO A 78 -31.24 83.45 28.81
CA PRO A 78 -31.34 84.55 29.75
C PRO A 78 -32.78 85.00 30.05
N ASP A 79 -33.00 85.11 31.35
CA ASP A 79 -33.87 86.03 32.07
C ASP A 79 -33.60 87.50 31.67
N GLY A 80 -34.60 88.39 31.74
CA GLY A 80 -34.34 89.79 31.39
C GLY A 80 -35.53 90.73 31.17
N THR A 81 -36.32 90.96 32.21
CA THR A 81 -36.57 92.31 32.76
C THR A 81 -37.33 93.36 31.91
N ILE A 82 -38.53 93.68 32.40
CA ILE A 82 -39.33 94.90 32.17
C ILE A 82 -38.54 96.16 32.59
N PRO A 83 -38.64 97.29 31.86
CA PRO A 83 -38.72 98.57 32.54
C PRO A 83 -39.85 99.45 32.01
N THR A 84 -40.82 99.74 32.88
CA THR A 84 -41.62 100.97 32.84
C THR A 84 -40.70 102.14 33.21
N PRO A 85 -40.84 103.30 32.55
CA PRO A 85 -41.20 104.49 33.33
C PRO A 85 -42.25 105.39 32.64
N VAL A 86 -43.02 106.06 33.50
CA VAL A 86 -44.05 107.08 33.23
C VAL A 86 -43.48 108.41 33.76
N PRO A 87 -44.03 109.62 33.48
CA PRO A 87 -44.52 110.26 32.24
C PRO A 87 -43.76 111.58 31.94
N THR A 88 -43.95 112.20 30.78
CA THR A 88 -44.25 113.64 30.66
C THR A 88 -44.63 113.98 29.22
N GLY A 89 -45.76 114.65 29.06
CA GLY A 89 -46.35 114.95 27.76
C GLY A 89 -45.58 116.00 26.96
N TYR A 90 -45.77 115.98 25.64
CA TYR A 90 -46.32 117.08 24.85
C TYR A 90 -46.96 116.44 23.60
N GLU A 91 -48.13 116.95 23.23
CA GLU A 91 -48.95 116.51 22.10
C GLU A 91 -48.25 116.83 20.78
N GLU A 92 -48.21 115.91 19.81
CA GLU A 92 -48.09 116.26 18.39
C GLU A 92 -48.58 115.11 17.46
N PRO A 93 -49.63 115.33 16.63
CA PRO A 93 -50.39 114.27 15.95
C PRO A 93 -49.84 113.84 14.57
N HIS A 94 -48.52 113.83 14.35
CA HIS A 94 -47.92 113.47 13.04
C HIS A 94 -47.01 112.23 13.02
N VAL A 95 -46.78 111.55 14.15
CA VAL A 95 -45.91 110.35 14.24
C VAL A 95 -46.70 109.03 14.16
N ASN A 96 -48.02 109.07 14.30
CA ASN A 96 -48.87 107.88 14.39
C ASN A 96 -49.01 107.13 13.06
N LEU A 97 -49.00 107.85 11.93
CA LEU A 97 -49.24 107.28 10.60
C LEU A 97 -48.03 106.51 10.04
N GLU A 98 -46.81 106.98 10.31
CA GLU A 98 -45.56 106.35 9.83
C GLU A 98 -45.25 105.08 10.62
N LEU A 99 -45.56 105.07 11.93
CA LEU A 99 -45.44 103.90 12.80
C LEU A 99 -46.47 102.82 12.43
N GLU A 100 -47.70 103.22 12.12
CA GLU A 100 -48.73 102.32 11.59
C GLU A 100 -48.32 101.70 10.24
N ARG A 101 -47.70 102.49 9.35
CA ARG A 101 -47.14 101.97 8.09
C ARG A 101 -46.01 100.98 8.30
N GLN A 102 -45.07 101.26 9.21
CA GLN A 102 -43.99 100.33 9.54
C GLN A 102 -44.51 99.05 10.21
N GLN A 103 -45.53 99.15 11.05
CA GLN A 103 -46.20 97.98 11.63
C GLN A 103 -46.92 97.16 10.56
N GLN A 104 -47.62 97.80 9.62
CA GLN A 104 -48.25 97.10 8.50
C GLN A 104 -47.23 96.42 7.59
N GLU A 105 -46.16 97.10 7.19
CA GLU A 105 -45.10 96.49 6.37
C GLU A 105 -44.41 95.33 7.09
N PHE A 106 -44.16 95.46 8.41
CA PHE A 106 -43.62 94.38 9.22
C PHE A 106 -44.58 93.19 9.29
N GLU A 107 -45.87 93.43 9.50
CA GLU A 107 -46.90 92.39 9.61
C GLU A 107 -47.16 91.69 8.26
N GLU A 108 -47.13 92.42 7.15
CA GLU A 108 -47.16 91.88 5.79
C GLU A 108 -45.93 91.01 5.50
N ASN A 109 -44.73 91.48 5.88
CA ASN A 109 -43.49 90.74 5.65
C ASN A 109 -43.40 89.48 6.53
N LEU A 110 -43.93 89.55 7.76
CA LEU A 110 -44.03 88.44 8.69
C LEU A 110 -45.06 87.40 8.20
N ASN A 111 -46.20 87.85 7.64
CA ASN A 111 -47.17 86.97 6.99
C ASN A 111 -46.63 86.33 5.71
N ARG A 112 -45.89 87.07 4.89
CA ARG A 112 -45.19 86.54 3.71
C ARG A 112 -44.17 85.48 4.11
N THR A 113 -43.36 85.74 5.13
CA THR A 113 -42.36 84.80 5.66
C THR A 113 -43.03 83.55 6.24
N LYS A 114 -44.12 83.69 6.99
CA LYS A 114 -44.93 82.55 7.49
C LYS A 114 -45.46 81.70 6.33
N ARG A 115 -45.95 82.32 5.25
CA ARG A 115 -46.43 81.61 4.05
C ARG A 115 -45.31 80.84 3.36
N LEU A 116 -44.16 81.47 3.13
CA LEU A 116 -42.97 80.84 2.56
C LEU A 116 -42.45 79.69 3.42
N ASN A 117 -42.41 79.85 4.74
CA ASN A 117 -42.02 78.78 5.66
C ASN A 117 -43.01 77.61 5.62
N GLN A 118 -44.32 77.87 5.61
CA GLN A 118 -45.32 76.81 5.48
C GLN A 118 -45.21 76.06 4.14
N GLU A 119 -44.90 76.77 3.06
CA GLU A 119 -44.72 76.17 1.74
C GLU A 119 -43.43 75.35 1.67
N ASN A 120 -42.32 75.87 2.22
CA ASN A 120 -41.07 75.14 2.38
C ASN A 120 -41.21 73.91 3.27
N GLU A 121 -41.91 73.99 4.40
CA GLU A 121 -42.18 72.84 5.26
C GLU A 121 -42.98 71.76 4.53
N LYS A 122 -44.00 72.16 3.76
CA LYS A 122 -44.76 71.21 2.92
C LYS A 122 -43.85 70.55 1.89
N ARG A 123 -42.99 71.33 1.24
CA ARG A 123 -42.04 70.84 0.23
C ARG A 123 -41.02 69.86 0.83
N GLN A 124 -40.44 70.19 1.99
CA GLN A 124 -39.53 69.33 2.74
C GLN A 124 -40.22 68.05 3.23
N ARG A 125 -41.49 68.10 3.66
CA ARG A 125 -42.24 66.90 4.04
C ARG A 125 -42.45 65.96 2.85
N VAL A 126 -42.76 66.50 1.67
CA VAL A 126 -42.91 65.71 0.44
C VAL A 126 -41.57 65.11 0.01
N GLU A 127 -40.50 65.91 0.02
CA GLU A 127 -39.15 65.46 -0.32
C GLU A 127 -38.64 64.39 0.64
N LYS A 128 -38.87 64.55 1.95
CA LYS A 128 -38.55 63.55 2.96
C LYS A 128 -39.30 62.25 2.72
N MET A 129 -40.61 62.29 2.47
CA MET A 129 -41.38 61.08 2.17
C MET A 129 -40.86 60.35 0.91
N GLU A 130 -40.47 61.08 -0.13
CA GLU A 130 -39.93 60.46 -1.34
C GLU A 130 -38.52 59.88 -1.13
N ASN A 131 -37.68 60.55 -0.34
CA ASN A 131 -36.37 60.02 0.06
C ASN A 131 -36.51 58.78 0.95
N ASP A 132 -37.42 58.79 1.94
CA ASP A 132 -37.70 57.64 2.79
C ASP A 132 -38.19 56.46 1.94
N ARG A 133 -39.09 56.71 0.98
CA ARG A 133 -39.58 55.69 0.03
C ARG A 133 -38.44 55.11 -0.82
N ARG A 134 -37.52 55.95 -1.30
CA ARG A 134 -36.37 55.50 -2.09
C ARG A 134 -35.40 54.68 -1.25
N ALA A 135 -35.10 55.14 -0.04
CA ALA A 135 -34.23 54.43 0.90
C ALA A 135 -34.80 53.05 1.27
N ASP A 136 -36.11 52.95 1.47
CA ASP A 136 -36.78 51.67 1.73
C ASP A 136 -36.65 50.69 0.55
N LEU A 137 -36.79 51.18 -0.68
CA LEU A 137 -36.61 50.36 -1.88
C LEU A 137 -35.15 49.89 -2.03
N GLU A 138 -34.18 50.80 -1.87
CA GLU A 138 -32.76 50.46 -1.94
C GLU A 138 -32.37 49.43 -0.87
N PHE A 139 -32.90 49.59 0.35
CA PHE A 139 -32.69 48.63 1.44
C PHE A 139 -33.28 47.25 1.12
N GLN A 140 -34.49 47.20 0.57
CA GLN A 140 -35.12 45.95 0.15
C GLN A 140 -34.32 45.27 -0.97
N GLU A 141 -33.89 46.02 -1.98
CA GLU A 141 -33.07 45.48 -3.07
C GLU A 141 -31.72 44.95 -2.57
N ALA A 142 -31.05 45.67 -1.67
CA ALA A 142 -29.80 45.24 -1.07
C ALA A 142 -29.98 43.94 -0.25
N ARG A 143 -31.04 43.86 0.56
CA ARG A 143 -31.37 42.66 1.34
C ARG A 143 -31.66 41.46 0.43
N ASP A 144 -32.44 41.66 -0.62
CA ASP A 144 -32.80 40.60 -1.55
C ASP A 144 -31.60 40.14 -2.39
N ARG A 145 -30.67 41.05 -2.72
CA ARG A 145 -29.38 40.72 -3.33
C ARG A 145 -28.53 39.88 -2.39
N GLN A 146 -28.36 40.30 -1.15
CA GLN A 146 -27.58 39.58 -0.14
C GLN A 146 -28.15 38.17 0.10
N LYS A 147 -29.48 38.04 0.16
CA LYS A 147 -30.15 36.74 0.29
C LYS A 147 -29.81 35.81 -0.88
N ARG A 148 -29.89 36.30 -2.13
CA ARG A 148 -29.55 35.52 -3.32
C ARG A 148 -28.08 35.08 -3.33
N GLU A 149 -27.17 35.98 -2.99
CA GLU A 149 -25.74 35.67 -2.91
C GLU A 149 -25.44 34.59 -1.85
N HIS A 150 -26.10 34.65 -0.69
CA HIS A 150 -25.98 33.63 0.34
C HIS A 150 -26.57 32.28 -0.10
N GLU A 151 -27.73 32.27 -0.75
CA GLU A 151 -28.33 31.04 -1.27
C GLU A 151 -27.46 30.39 -2.34
N GLU A 152 -26.90 31.16 -3.27
CA GLU A 152 -25.98 30.65 -4.29
C GLU A 152 -24.65 30.16 -3.70
N SER A 153 -24.11 30.87 -2.70
CA SER A 153 -22.90 30.44 -1.99
C SER A 153 -23.12 29.13 -1.24
N TYR A 154 -24.25 29.02 -0.54
CA TYR A 154 -24.62 27.79 0.17
C TYR A 154 -24.83 26.62 -0.79
N ARG A 155 -25.48 26.86 -1.94
CA ARG A 155 -25.65 25.84 -2.98
C ARG A 155 -24.30 25.35 -3.51
N ARG A 156 -23.37 26.26 -3.83
CA ARG A 156 -22.02 25.91 -4.30
C ARG A 156 -21.25 25.11 -3.26
N MET A 157 -21.23 25.56 -2.01
CA MET A 157 -20.58 24.83 -0.92
C MET A 157 -21.14 23.41 -0.75
N LYS A 158 -22.46 23.24 -0.91
CA LYS A 158 -23.09 21.92 -0.84
C LYS A 158 -22.66 21.04 -2.00
N GLU A 159 -22.63 21.56 -3.22
CA GLU A 159 -22.17 20.84 -4.41
C GLU A 159 -20.70 20.42 -4.28
N GLU A 160 -19.83 21.32 -3.79
CA GLU A 160 -18.42 21.05 -3.53
C GLU A 160 -18.23 19.95 -2.47
N ASN A 161 -18.98 20.00 -1.37
CA ASN A 161 -18.92 18.95 -0.35
C ASN A 161 -19.37 17.59 -0.91
N GLU A 162 -20.46 17.56 -1.67
CA GLU A 162 -20.94 16.31 -2.29
C GLU A 162 -19.93 15.73 -3.28
N GLU A 163 -19.22 16.58 -4.03
CA GLU A 163 -18.15 16.13 -4.93
C GLU A 163 -16.93 15.62 -4.17
N PHE A 164 -16.53 16.33 -3.12
CA PHE A 164 -15.45 15.92 -2.24
C PHE A 164 -15.72 14.56 -1.58
N ASP A 165 -16.93 14.35 -1.06
CA ASP A 165 -17.33 13.08 -0.44
C ASP A 165 -17.33 11.94 -1.47
N ARG A 166 -17.86 12.18 -2.68
CA ARG A 166 -17.83 11.19 -3.77
C ARG A 166 -16.40 10.79 -4.15
N GLU A 167 -15.52 11.77 -4.31
CA GLU A 167 -14.14 11.52 -4.71
C GLU A 167 -13.35 10.82 -3.60
N THR A 168 -13.59 11.20 -2.34
CA THR A 168 -12.98 10.55 -1.17
C THR A 168 -13.38 9.07 -1.09
N GLU A 169 -14.67 8.77 -1.28
CA GLU A 169 -15.16 7.39 -1.29
C GLU A 169 -14.57 6.59 -2.47
N ARG A 170 -14.48 7.19 -3.66
CA ARG A 170 -13.84 6.55 -4.82
C ARG A 170 -12.39 6.17 -4.53
N LEU A 171 -11.60 7.11 -4.01
CA LEU A 171 -10.19 6.88 -3.67
C LEU A 171 -10.04 5.82 -2.57
N LEU A 172 -10.92 5.82 -1.57
CA LEU A 172 -10.91 4.82 -0.50
C LEU A 172 -11.18 3.42 -1.06
N GLN A 173 -12.18 3.28 -1.94
CA GLN A 173 -12.51 2.00 -2.58
C GLN A 173 -11.37 1.49 -3.47
N GLU A 174 -10.72 2.38 -4.24
CA GLU A 174 -9.55 2.03 -5.04
C GLU A 174 -8.39 1.54 -4.18
N ARG A 175 -8.07 2.25 -3.09
CA ARG A 175 -7.04 1.82 -2.14
C ARG A 175 -7.36 0.48 -1.50
N ILE A 176 -8.61 0.23 -1.13
CA ILE A 176 -9.04 -1.06 -0.58
C ILE A 176 -8.88 -2.17 -1.64
N ALA A 177 -9.24 -1.91 -2.89
CA ALA A 177 -9.09 -2.87 -3.97
C ALA A 177 -7.62 -3.20 -4.25
N GLU A 178 -6.76 -2.18 -4.37
CA GLU A 178 -5.30 -2.34 -4.52
C GLU A 178 -4.71 -3.15 -3.36
N TRP A 179 -5.06 -2.79 -2.12
CA TRP A 179 -4.59 -3.50 -0.93
C TRP A 179 -4.99 -4.98 -0.97
N ARG A 180 -6.25 -5.29 -1.30
CA ARG A 180 -6.72 -6.67 -1.42
C ARG A 180 -5.98 -7.44 -2.51
N ALA A 181 -5.73 -6.81 -3.67
CA ALA A 181 -4.97 -7.44 -4.74
C ALA A 181 -3.52 -7.75 -4.34
N HIS A 182 -2.85 -6.83 -3.65
CA HIS A 182 -1.51 -7.06 -3.11
C HIS A 182 -1.49 -8.16 -2.04
N GLN A 183 -2.47 -8.16 -1.14
CA GLN A 183 -2.59 -9.17 -0.10
C GLN A 183 -2.82 -10.56 -0.69
N GLU A 184 -3.68 -10.67 -1.71
CA GLU A 184 -3.93 -11.92 -2.42
C GLU A 184 -2.65 -12.42 -3.12
N MET A 185 -1.93 -11.54 -3.82
CA MET A 185 -0.65 -11.90 -4.44
C MET A 185 0.36 -12.41 -3.40
N LEU A 186 0.45 -11.76 -2.24
CA LEU A 186 1.34 -12.19 -1.17
C LEU A 186 0.95 -13.57 -0.64
N PHE A 187 -0.34 -13.85 -0.43
CA PHE A 187 -0.80 -15.17 -0.04
C PHE A 187 -0.47 -16.23 -1.09
N GLN A 188 -0.67 -15.94 -2.37
CA GLN A 188 -0.30 -16.85 -3.45
C GLN A 188 1.22 -17.13 -3.46
N CYS A 189 2.06 -16.13 -3.24
CA CYS A 189 3.51 -16.31 -3.10
C CYS A 189 3.88 -17.21 -1.91
N VAL A 190 3.24 -17.01 -0.75
CA VAL A 190 3.48 -17.85 0.43
C VAL A 190 3.05 -19.29 0.21
N LEU A 191 1.87 -19.51 -0.37
CA LEU A 191 1.38 -20.85 -0.72
C LEU A 191 2.31 -21.55 -1.71
N LEU A 192 2.76 -20.83 -2.73
CA LEU A 192 3.71 -21.32 -3.71
C LEU A 192 5.03 -21.74 -3.06
N LYS A 193 5.55 -20.92 -2.14
CA LYS A 193 6.77 -21.21 -1.39
C LYS A 193 6.63 -22.45 -0.52
N GLN A 194 5.51 -22.58 0.21
CA GLN A 194 5.23 -23.76 1.04
C GLN A 194 5.15 -25.04 0.20
N HIS A 195 4.42 -24.99 -0.91
CA HIS A 195 4.32 -26.14 -1.83
C HIS A 195 5.70 -26.53 -2.34
N LEU A 196 6.53 -25.55 -2.68
CA LEU A 196 7.88 -25.81 -3.13
C LEU A 196 8.76 -26.44 -2.05
N ASP A 197 8.70 -25.95 -0.81
CA ASP A 197 9.48 -26.52 0.29
C ASP A 197 9.06 -27.96 0.57
N ALA A 198 7.76 -28.27 0.49
CA ALA A 198 7.25 -29.64 0.59
C ALA A 198 7.81 -30.52 -0.53
N GLN A 199 7.73 -30.07 -1.79
CA GLN A 199 8.29 -30.81 -2.92
C GLN A 199 9.81 -31.00 -2.79
N GLN A 200 10.56 -29.96 -2.42
CA GLN A 200 12.01 -30.07 -2.25
C GLN A 200 12.36 -31.12 -1.19
N LYS A 201 11.57 -31.22 -0.12
CA LYS A 201 11.73 -32.25 0.91
C LYS A 201 11.41 -33.65 0.38
N GLU A 202 10.35 -33.82 -0.40
CA GLU A 202 10.03 -35.10 -1.05
C GLU A 202 11.18 -35.57 -1.95
N TRP A 203 11.71 -34.67 -2.78
CA TRP A 203 12.88 -34.95 -3.63
C TRP A 203 14.13 -35.28 -2.83
N ALA A 204 14.38 -34.56 -1.72
CA ALA A 204 15.51 -34.85 -0.85
C ALA A 204 15.39 -36.25 -0.21
N ASN A 205 14.19 -36.62 0.25
CA ASN A 205 13.94 -37.95 0.82
C ASN A 205 14.10 -39.06 -0.24
N TRP A 206 13.60 -38.81 -1.46
CA TRP A 206 13.73 -39.74 -2.57
C TRP A 206 15.19 -39.95 -2.97
N LEU A 207 15.96 -38.87 -3.16
CA LEU A 207 17.41 -38.93 -3.41
C LEU A 207 18.15 -39.65 -2.27
N GLY A 208 17.74 -39.42 -1.02
CA GLY A 208 18.23 -40.16 0.14
C GLY A 208 18.03 -41.67 0.00
N THR A 209 16.85 -42.09 -0.46
CA THR A 209 16.55 -43.52 -0.70
C THR A 209 17.46 -44.13 -1.77
N VAL A 210 17.73 -43.41 -2.85
CA VAL A 210 18.67 -43.85 -3.90
C VAL A 210 20.09 -43.98 -3.33
N SER A 211 20.55 -42.99 -2.58
CA SER A 211 21.85 -42.99 -1.88
C SER A 211 21.99 -44.13 -0.88
N ASP A 212 20.95 -44.42 -0.11
CA ASP A 212 20.94 -45.50 0.87
C ASP A 212 21.03 -46.87 0.19
N SER A 213 20.41 -47.03 -1.00
CA SER A 213 20.50 -48.26 -1.78
C SER A 213 21.95 -48.55 -2.23
N ILE A 214 22.67 -47.52 -2.70
CA ILE A 214 24.08 -47.62 -3.09
C ILE A 214 24.95 -47.89 -1.86
N SER A 215 24.72 -47.16 -0.77
CA SER A 215 25.45 -47.34 0.49
C SER A 215 25.31 -48.77 1.01
N THR A 216 24.10 -49.33 0.94
CA THR A 216 23.81 -50.71 1.33
C THR A 216 24.58 -51.71 0.46
N ALA A 217 24.56 -51.54 -0.87
CA ALA A 217 25.32 -52.40 -1.77
C ALA A 217 26.83 -52.33 -1.52
N LYS A 218 27.36 -51.13 -1.26
CA LYS A 218 28.77 -50.91 -0.91
C LYS A 218 29.14 -51.59 0.42
N SER A 219 28.37 -51.38 1.48
CA SER A 219 28.61 -52.04 2.77
C SER A 219 28.52 -53.57 2.67
N ARG A 220 27.61 -54.09 1.83
CA ARG A 220 27.53 -55.54 1.59
C ARG A 220 28.78 -56.08 0.88
N TYR A 221 29.31 -55.33 -0.08
CA TYR A 221 30.56 -55.67 -0.76
C TYR A 221 31.77 -55.63 0.19
N GLU A 222 31.89 -54.61 1.04
CA GLU A 222 32.96 -54.55 2.05
C GLU A 222 32.89 -55.72 3.04
N LEU A 223 31.67 -56.12 3.44
CA LEU A 223 31.46 -57.30 4.27
C LEU A 223 31.86 -58.59 3.55
N PHE A 224 31.48 -58.72 2.28
CA PHE A 224 31.89 -59.84 1.42
C PHE A 224 33.42 -59.96 1.35
N GLN A 225 34.13 -58.85 1.12
CA GLN A 225 35.60 -58.84 1.10
C GLN A 225 36.22 -59.28 2.42
N LYS A 226 35.68 -58.82 3.56
CA LYS A 226 36.16 -59.21 4.89
C LYS A 226 35.99 -60.71 5.14
N ILE A 227 34.81 -61.24 4.81
CA ILE A 227 34.52 -62.67 4.97
C ILE A 227 35.44 -63.50 4.06
N PHE A 228 35.54 -63.13 2.79
CA PHE A 228 36.38 -63.81 1.82
C PHE A 228 37.88 -63.79 2.21
N GLY A 229 38.36 -62.67 2.76
CA GLY A 229 39.74 -62.56 3.24
C GLY A 229 40.03 -63.36 4.51
N SER A 230 39.01 -63.67 5.31
CA SER A 230 39.14 -64.44 6.56
C SER A 230 38.93 -65.95 6.41
N LEU A 231 38.46 -66.41 5.26
CA LEU A 231 38.01 -67.78 5.04
C LEU A 231 39.18 -68.72 4.66
N ASP A 232 39.29 -69.87 5.33
CA ASP A 232 40.27 -70.91 4.97
C ASP A 232 39.80 -71.67 3.72
N ARG A 233 40.64 -71.67 2.67
CA ARG A 233 40.37 -72.34 1.39
C ARG A 233 40.28 -73.86 1.52
N ASN A 234 40.81 -74.44 2.59
CA ASN A 234 40.78 -75.89 2.83
C ASN A 234 39.53 -76.35 3.60
N GLU A 235 38.68 -75.41 4.02
CA GLU A 235 37.46 -75.75 4.76
C GLU A 235 36.43 -76.39 3.83
N THR A 236 35.85 -77.52 4.22
CA THR A 236 34.82 -78.24 3.44
C THR A 236 33.55 -77.41 3.22
N SER A 237 33.34 -76.38 4.05
CA SER A 237 32.25 -75.41 3.96
C SER A 237 32.58 -74.21 3.05
N TYR A 238 33.83 -74.05 2.59
CA TYR A 238 34.31 -72.87 1.86
C TYR A 238 33.39 -72.48 0.69
N GLN A 239 33.14 -73.44 -0.21
CA GLN A 239 32.29 -73.22 -1.38
C GLN A 239 30.85 -72.85 -1.02
N LYS A 240 30.32 -73.43 0.07
CA LYS A 240 28.98 -73.12 0.54
C LYS A 240 28.88 -71.68 1.04
N ILE A 241 29.84 -71.25 1.87
CA ILE A 241 29.90 -69.91 2.44
C ILE A 241 30.10 -68.86 1.33
N VAL A 242 31.03 -69.11 0.39
CA VAL A 242 31.25 -68.22 -0.75
C VAL A 242 29.99 -68.08 -1.60
N ASN A 243 29.29 -69.18 -1.90
CA ASN A 243 28.05 -69.14 -2.68
C ASN A 243 26.94 -68.36 -1.98
N GLU A 244 26.73 -68.56 -0.68
CA GLU A 244 25.72 -67.85 0.10
C GLU A 244 26.02 -66.34 0.14
N GLU A 245 27.28 -65.98 0.37
CA GLU A 245 27.74 -64.60 0.42
C GLU A 245 27.63 -63.90 -0.94
N LEU A 246 27.96 -64.59 -2.02
CA LEU A 246 27.93 -64.06 -3.39
C LEU A 246 26.48 -63.88 -3.88
N VAL A 247 25.57 -64.80 -3.51
CA VAL A 247 24.12 -64.62 -3.76
C VAL A 247 23.59 -63.39 -3.02
N ALA A 248 23.97 -63.20 -1.77
CA ALA A 248 23.53 -62.06 -0.98
C ALA A 248 24.14 -60.73 -1.46
N LEU A 249 25.39 -60.72 -1.92
CA LEU A 249 26.00 -59.58 -2.62
C LEU A 249 25.22 -59.26 -3.89
N HIS A 250 24.99 -60.25 -4.75
CA HIS A 250 24.25 -60.09 -6.00
C HIS A 250 22.85 -59.51 -5.78
N LYS A 251 22.10 -60.00 -4.78
CA LYS A 251 20.79 -59.44 -4.40
C LYS A 251 20.88 -57.97 -4.03
N SER A 252 21.88 -57.59 -3.24
CA SER A 252 22.07 -56.19 -2.83
C SER A 252 22.47 -55.29 -4.00
N THR A 253 23.35 -55.76 -4.88
CA THR A 253 23.78 -55.04 -6.09
C THR A 253 22.62 -54.86 -7.06
N LEU A 254 21.83 -55.92 -7.30
CA LEU A 254 20.67 -55.86 -8.17
C LEU A 254 19.62 -54.88 -7.65
N SER A 255 19.36 -54.88 -6.35
CA SER A 255 18.43 -53.94 -5.72
C SER A 255 18.87 -52.48 -5.90
N ALA A 256 20.15 -52.18 -5.68
CA ALA A 256 20.69 -50.84 -5.89
C ALA A 256 20.66 -50.42 -7.36
N TYR A 257 21.00 -51.34 -8.28
CA TYR A 257 20.90 -51.11 -9.72
C TYR A 257 19.46 -50.80 -10.14
N ASP A 258 18.49 -51.64 -9.74
CA ASP A 258 17.07 -51.43 -10.07
C ASP A 258 16.61 -50.05 -9.56
N MET A 259 17.00 -49.66 -8.33
CA MET A 259 16.67 -48.35 -7.77
C MET A 259 17.25 -47.18 -8.58
N VAL A 260 18.55 -47.23 -8.92
CA VAL A 260 19.23 -46.18 -9.70
C VAL A 260 18.67 -46.09 -11.12
N HIS A 261 18.42 -47.24 -11.75
CA HIS A 261 17.91 -47.30 -13.12
C HIS A 261 16.47 -46.80 -13.23
N GLU A 262 15.58 -47.21 -12.31
CA GLU A 262 14.21 -46.67 -12.24
C GLU A 262 14.21 -45.17 -11.95
N SER A 263 15.14 -44.71 -11.11
CA SER A 263 15.30 -43.29 -10.81
C SER A 263 15.74 -42.49 -12.04
N TRP A 264 16.72 -43.01 -12.78
CA TRP A 264 17.16 -42.42 -14.03
C TRP A 264 16.03 -42.35 -15.06
N ARG A 265 15.24 -43.43 -15.22
CA ARG A 265 14.07 -43.45 -16.13
C ARG A 265 13.06 -42.38 -15.75
N THR A 266 12.74 -42.27 -14.46
CA THR A 266 11.79 -41.26 -13.95
C THR A 266 12.27 -39.84 -14.29
N ILE A 267 13.57 -39.57 -14.12
CA ILE A 267 14.14 -38.26 -14.43
C ILE A 267 14.19 -38.01 -15.94
N LYS A 268 14.44 -39.03 -16.77
CA LYS A 268 14.35 -38.94 -18.24
C LYS A 268 12.95 -38.51 -18.68
N GLU A 269 11.91 -39.16 -18.17
CA GLU A 269 10.53 -38.76 -18.48
C GLU A 269 10.20 -37.33 -18.02
N LEU A 270 10.74 -36.91 -16.87
CA LEU A 270 10.56 -35.55 -16.37
C LEU A 270 11.34 -34.52 -17.19
N SER A 271 12.54 -34.83 -17.67
CA SER A 271 13.36 -33.93 -18.48
C SER A 271 12.81 -33.76 -19.88
N GLU A 272 12.17 -34.79 -20.45
CA GLU A 272 11.42 -34.71 -21.71
C GLU A 272 10.18 -33.82 -21.58
N LYS A 273 9.47 -33.91 -20.45
CA LYS A 273 8.31 -33.03 -20.15
C LYS A 273 8.73 -31.60 -19.82
N LEU A 274 9.94 -31.40 -19.29
CA LEU A 274 10.44 -30.12 -18.79
C LEU A 274 11.87 -29.83 -19.30
N PRO A 275 12.04 -29.56 -20.60
CA PRO A 275 13.36 -29.48 -21.25
C PRO A 275 14.25 -28.34 -20.74
N ASP A 276 13.65 -27.28 -20.20
CA ASP A 276 14.33 -26.09 -19.67
C ASP A 276 14.95 -26.30 -18.27
N ARG A 277 14.78 -27.49 -17.67
CA ARG A 277 15.24 -27.77 -16.32
C ARG A 277 16.62 -28.42 -16.32
N VAL A 278 17.64 -27.57 -16.31
CA VAL A 278 19.06 -27.97 -16.31
C VAL A 278 19.41 -28.92 -15.16
N PHE A 279 18.82 -28.75 -13.98
CA PHE A 279 19.08 -29.62 -12.83
C PHE A 279 18.67 -31.08 -13.07
N LEU A 280 17.63 -31.34 -13.87
CA LEU A 280 17.24 -32.72 -14.22
C LEU A 280 18.31 -33.35 -15.10
N LYS A 281 18.90 -32.59 -16.01
CA LYS A 281 19.98 -33.06 -16.89
C LYS A 281 21.27 -33.33 -16.13
N ILE A 282 21.59 -32.48 -15.14
CA ILE A 282 22.69 -32.70 -14.20
C ILE A 282 22.47 -34.02 -13.44
N LEU A 283 21.29 -34.18 -12.83
CA LEU A 283 20.97 -35.39 -12.07
C LEU A 283 20.98 -36.67 -12.92
N MET A 284 20.48 -36.60 -14.17
CA MET A 284 20.56 -37.73 -15.11
C MET A 284 22.01 -38.12 -15.39
N LYS A 285 22.90 -37.14 -15.60
CA LYS A 285 24.32 -37.38 -15.83
C LYS A 285 24.96 -38.09 -14.64
N ASP A 286 24.70 -37.59 -13.44
CA ASP A 286 25.28 -38.14 -12.22
C ASP A 286 24.80 -39.58 -11.97
N LEU A 287 23.51 -39.87 -12.21
CA LEU A 287 22.98 -41.24 -12.11
C LEU A 287 23.51 -42.17 -13.21
N SER A 288 23.69 -41.69 -14.44
CA SER A 288 24.32 -42.47 -15.53
C SER A 288 25.75 -42.89 -15.14
N ASN A 289 26.52 -41.98 -14.54
CA ASN A 289 27.88 -42.28 -14.09
C ASN A 289 27.91 -43.35 -12.99
N ILE A 290 26.98 -43.27 -12.04
CA ILE A 290 26.84 -44.24 -10.94
C ILE A 290 26.43 -45.62 -11.46
N SER A 291 25.60 -45.68 -12.50
CA SER A 291 25.14 -46.93 -13.09
C SER A 291 26.23 -47.68 -13.87
N TYR A 292 27.41 -47.07 -14.07
CA TYR A 292 28.56 -47.74 -14.69
C TYR A 292 29.22 -48.71 -13.69
N VAL A 293 28.60 -49.87 -13.49
CA VAL A 293 29.22 -50.98 -12.75
C VAL A 293 29.96 -51.86 -13.75
N GLY A 294 31.20 -51.48 -14.07
CA GLY A 294 32.14 -52.30 -14.85
C GLY A 294 32.74 -53.43 -14.00
N GLU A 295 34.06 -53.66 -14.11
CA GLU A 295 34.77 -54.64 -13.27
C GLU A 295 34.44 -54.47 -11.79
N LEU A 296 33.88 -55.52 -11.17
CA LEU A 296 33.32 -55.51 -9.81
C LEU A 296 34.26 -54.92 -8.75
N ASN A 297 35.55 -55.26 -8.78
CA ASN A 297 36.52 -54.76 -7.79
C ASN A 297 36.81 -53.26 -7.92
N ASN A 298 36.96 -52.75 -9.14
CA ASN A 298 37.24 -51.34 -9.39
C ASN A 298 35.97 -50.47 -9.23
N SER A 299 34.80 -51.04 -9.56
CA SER A 299 33.52 -50.32 -9.53
C SER A 299 32.98 -50.09 -8.13
N PHE A 300 33.08 -51.07 -7.22
CA PHE A 300 32.64 -50.89 -5.83
C PHE A 300 33.57 -50.01 -4.98
N GLY A 301 34.86 -49.98 -5.31
CA GLY A 301 35.80 -49.03 -4.71
C GLY A 301 35.54 -47.58 -5.13
N ALA A 302 35.15 -47.37 -6.40
CA ALA A 302 34.82 -46.06 -6.95
C ALA A 302 33.41 -45.56 -6.59
N LEU A 303 32.47 -46.45 -6.27
CA LEU A 303 31.10 -46.07 -5.87
C LEU A 303 31.12 -45.20 -4.60
N ASN A 304 30.71 -43.95 -4.72
CA ASN A 304 30.56 -43.04 -3.60
C ASN A 304 29.12 -42.54 -3.55
N ASN A 305 28.48 -42.70 -2.38
CA ASN A 305 27.12 -42.23 -2.16
C ASN A 305 27.02 -40.69 -2.24
N ARG A 306 28.13 -39.97 -2.08
CA ARG A 306 28.23 -38.52 -2.27
C ARG A 306 28.18 -38.07 -3.73
N ASP A 307 28.26 -39.01 -4.67
CA ASP A 307 28.13 -38.72 -6.10
C ASP A 307 26.66 -38.48 -6.49
N ILE A 308 25.70 -38.86 -5.62
CA ILE A 308 24.32 -38.39 -5.75
C ILE A 308 24.24 -36.98 -5.18
N PRO A 309 23.96 -35.97 -6.02
CA PRO A 309 23.87 -34.60 -5.54
C PRO A 309 22.62 -34.41 -4.69
N SER A 310 22.77 -33.73 -3.56
CA SER A 310 21.63 -33.24 -2.76
C SER A 310 20.84 -32.18 -3.53
N THR A 311 19.59 -31.96 -3.13
CA THR A 311 18.74 -30.90 -3.72
C THR A 311 19.38 -29.50 -3.63
N ARG A 312 20.19 -29.25 -2.60
CA ARG A 312 20.97 -28.01 -2.47
C ARG A 312 22.09 -27.93 -3.50
N GLN A 313 22.86 -29.00 -3.69
CA GLN A 313 23.92 -29.04 -4.70
C GLN A 313 23.36 -28.89 -6.11
N LEU A 314 22.25 -29.57 -6.43
CA LEU A 314 21.54 -29.40 -7.70
C LEU A 314 21.10 -27.95 -7.92
N SER A 315 20.56 -27.30 -6.88
CA SER A 315 20.17 -25.89 -6.96
C SER A 315 21.37 -24.98 -7.25
N GLU A 316 22.48 -25.15 -6.54
CA GLU A 316 23.69 -24.34 -6.74
C GLU A 316 24.32 -24.58 -8.11
N GLN A 317 24.45 -25.83 -8.56
CA GLN A 317 25.02 -26.20 -9.87
C GLN A 317 24.14 -25.72 -11.02
N SER A 318 22.81 -25.76 -10.87
CA SER A 318 21.88 -25.29 -11.92
C SER A 318 21.98 -23.80 -12.22
N LYS A 319 22.51 -22.99 -11.29
CA LYS A 319 22.69 -21.53 -11.49
C LYS A 319 23.81 -21.19 -12.46
N THR A 320 24.83 -22.06 -12.55
CA THR A 320 26.03 -21.84 -13.35
C THR A 320 26.11 -22.73 -14.58
N ALA A 321 25.34 -23.81 -14.62
CA ALA A 321 25.30 -24.77 -15.72
C ALA A 321 24.53 -24.26 -16.94
N ARG A 322 25.02 -24.57 -18.15
CA ARG A 322 24.30 -24.30 -19.41
C ARG A 322 23.58 -25.55 -19.89
N SER A 323 22.37 -25.39 -20.41
CA SER A 323 21.57 -26.51 -20.95
C SER A 323 22.27 -27.29 -22.07
N GLU A 324 23.20 -26.64 -22.77
CA GLU A 324 23.97 -27.15 -23.90
C GLU A 324 25.02 -28.20 -23.48
N ASP A 325 25.49 -28.15 -22.24
CA ASP A 325 26.55 -29.02 -21.72
C ASP A 325 26.07 -30.47 -21.48
N PHE A 326 24.78 -30.73 -21.67
CA PHE A 326 24.12 -32.00 -21.32
C PHE A 326 23.31 -32.59 -22.50
N LEU A 327 23.63 -32.21 -23.73
CA LEU A 327 22.90 -32.66 -24.94
C LEU A 327 23.22 -34.10 -25.35
N ILE A 328 24.30 -34.70 -24.83
CA ILE A 328 24.69 -36.09 -25.10
C ILE A 328 24.76 -36.80 -23.75
N LEU A 329 23.66 -37.44 -23.35
CA LEU A 329 23.60 -38.30 -22.16
C LEU A 329 23.47 -39.75 -22.62
N GLU A 330 24.50 -40.55 -22.36
CA GLU A 330 24.47 -41.98 -22.62
C GLU A 330 23.51 -42.68 -21.64
N GLU A 331 22.75 -43.64 -22.17
CA GLU A 331 21.86 -44.46 -21.36
C GLU A 331 22.68 -45.37 -20.44
N PRO A 332 22.26 -45.57 -19.18
CA PRO A 332 22.93 -46.47 -18.26
C PRO A 332 22.99 -47.90 -18.82
N LEU A 333 24.14 -48.56 -18.63
CA LEU A 333 24.35 -49.95 -19.05
C LEU A 333 23.40 -50.90 -18.30
N ILE A 334 22.77 -51.83 -19.04
CA ILE A 334 21.80 -52.76 -18.45
C ILE A 334 22.49 -53.87 -17.67
N TYR A 335 22.32 -53.90 -16.35
CA TYR A 335 22.73 -55.02 -15.52
C TYR A 335 21.83 -56.23 -15.80
N ARG A 336 22.36 -57.26 -16.48
CA ARG A 336 21.58 -58.46 -16.83
C ARG A 336 21.34 -59.33 -15.59
N LYS A 337 20.08 -59.72 -15.36
CA LYS A 337 19.62 -60.77 -14.43
C LYS A 337 20.04 -62.18 -14.87
N SER A 338 21.29 -62.36 -15.29
CA SER A 338 21.82 -63.69 -15.61
C SER A 338 22.07 -64.43 -14.30
N SER A 339 21.75 -65.72 -14.26
CA SER A 339 22.14 -66.61 -13.16
C SER A 339 23.63 -66.41 -12.86
N VAL A 340 23.95 -66.16 -11.60
CA VAL A 340 25.32 -66.00 -11.10
C VAL A 340 26.14 -67.25 -11.47
N GLY A 341 26.88 -67.16 -12.57
CA GLY A 341 27.85 -68.17 -12.98
C GLY A 341 29.17 -67.86 -12.28
N ILE A 342 29.57 -68.72 -11.35
CA ILE A 342 30.84 -68.56 -10.65
C ILE A 342 31.93 -69.06 -11.58
N VAL A 343 32.74 -68.14 -12.09
CA VAL A 343 33.99 -68.47 -12.76
C VAL A 343 35.10 -67.97 -11.84
N GLU A 344 35.70 -68.88 -11.08
CA GLU A 344 36.94 -68.61 -10.37
C GLU A 344 38.03 -68.40 -11.43
N ILE A 345 38.45 -67.14 -11.63
CA ILE A 345 39.62 -66.85 -12.46
C ILE A 345 40.84 -67.23 -11.61
N ARG A 346 41.37 -68.43 -11.84
CA ARG A 346 42.68 -68.78 -11.33
C ARG A 346 43.68 -67.93 -12.08
N GLU A 347 44.33 -67.01 -11.39
CA GLU A 347 45.60 -66.46 -11.86
C GLU A 347 46.57 -67.66 -11.94
N GLU A 348 46.82 -68.14 -13.15
CA GLU A 348 47.95 -69.03 -13.41
C GLU A 348 49.21 -68.22 -13.13
N THR A 349 49.71 -68.31 -11.89
CA THR A 349 51.07 -67.95 -11.56
C THR A 349 52.00 -68.92 -12.28
N THR A 350 52.33 -68.60 -13.52
CA THR A 350 53.54 -69.09 -14.17
C THR A 350 54.74 -68.59 -13.38
N PHE A 351 55.35 -69.47 -12.60
CA PHE A 351 56.76 -69.44 -12.25
C PHE A 351 57.33 -70.85 -12.24
#